data_AF-A0A6G3XA32-F1
#
_entry.id   AF-A0A6G3XA32-F1
#
_cell.length_a   1.000
_cell.length_b   1.000
_cell.length_c   1.000
_cell.angle_alpha   90.00
_cell.angle_beta   90.00
_cell.angle_gamma   90.00
#
_symmetry.space_group_name_H-M   'P 1'
#
loop_
_entity.id
_entity.type
_entity.pdbx_description
1 polymer ?
#
loop_
_entity_poly.entity_id
_entity_poly.type
_entity_poly.pdbx_seq_one_letter_code
_entity_poly.pdbx_strand_id
1 'polypeptide(L)'
;GSFSLTTIVPGLYPGRTRHIHVKAQAPGGRILTTQLYFPNEPRNNTDALFDPELLMNVRNVGNGRQGTFDFVLDVAQTPNPTDTPTAPGSTTWATGTSYRAGDRVTYGGVAYRC
;
A
#
# COMPACT_ATOMS: atom_id res chain seq x y z
N GLY A 1 -8.71 2.29 -10.91
CA GLY A 1 -9.16 0.93 -10.62
C GLY A 1 -9.27 0.75 -9.13
N SER A 2 -10.38 1.18 -8.53
CA SER A 2 -10.62 0.97 -7.10
C SER A 2 -10.89 -0.51 -6.81
N PHE A 3 -10.62 -0.93 -5.58
CA PHE A 3 -10.99 -2.25 -5.06
C PHE A 3 -11.70 -2.08 -3.72
N SER A 4 -12.46 -3.10 -3.31
CA SER A 4 -13.09 -3.15 -1.99
C SER A 4 -13.11 -4.59 -1.49
N LEU A 5 -12.93 -4.74 -0.18
CA LEU A 5 -13.03 -6.01 0.53
C LEU A 5 -13.83 -5.78 1.83
N THR A 6 -15.00 -6.40 1.91
CA THR A 6 -15.75 -6.47 3.17
C THR A 6 -15.36 -7.75 3.91
N THR A 7 -14.79 -7.59 5.09
CA THR A 7 -14.33 -8.71 5.92
C THR A 7 -14.38 -8.34 7.39
N ILE A 8 -14.09 -9.31 8.26
CA ILE A 8 -13.82 -9.08 9.68
C ILE A 8 -12.33 -8.80 9.90
N VAL A 9 -11.99 -8.22 11.05
CA VAL A 9 -10.59 -8.10 11.47
C VAL A 9 -10.04 -9.51 11.76
N PRO A 10 -8.99 -9.96 11.05
CA PRO A 10 -8.47 -11.33 11.20
C PRO A 10 -7.88 -11.52 12.59
N GLY A 11 -7.96 -12.72 13.17
CA GLY A 11 -7.34 -13.03 14.47
C GLY A 11 -5.81 -12.97 14.45
N LEU A 12 -5.18 -13.05 15.63
CA LEU A 12 -3.73 -13.19 15.73
C LEU A 12 -3.32 -14.64 15.43
N TYR A 13 -2.27 -14.80 14.63
CA TYR A 13 -1.60 -16.07 14.41
C TYR A 13 -0.33 -16.14 15.27
N PRO A 14 0.05 -17.29 15.88
CA PRO A 14 1.27 -17.41 16.66
C PRO A 14 2.50 -16.88 15.91
N GLY A 15 3.31 -16.04 16.57
CA GLY A 15 4.55 -15.51 15.99
C GLY A 15 4.41 -14.41 14.93
N ARG A 16 3.19 -14.01 14.53
CA ARG A 16 2.96 -12.96 13.53
C ARG A 16 2.15 -11.79 14.09
N THR A 17 2.41 -10.59 13.59
CA THR A 17 1.51 -9.44 13.76
C THR A 17 0.24 -9.63 12.92
N ARG A 18 -0.82 -8.87 13.20
CA ARG A 18 -2.07 -8.98 12.43
C ARG A 18 -1.84 -8.52 10.99
N HIS A 19 -2.25 -9.33 10.02
CA HIS A 19 -2.08 -9.00 8.60
C HIS A 19 -3.17 -9.62 7.72
N ILE A 20 -3.30 -9.09 6.50
CA ILE A 20 -4.10 -9.65 5.41
C ILE A 20 -3.17 -10.00 4.26
N HIS A 21 -3.25 -11.21 3.71
CA HIS A 21 -2.52 -11.59 2.50
C HIS A 21 -3.24 -11.11 1.24
N VAL A 22 -2.47 -10.69 0.24
CA VAL A 22 -3.02 -10.23 -1.03
C VAL A 22 -2.08 -10.58 -2.20
N LYS A 23 -2.69 -10.89 -3.34
CA LYS A 23 -2.02 -10.94 -4.63
C LYS A 23 -2.64 -9.88 -5.54
N ALA A 24 -1.81 -8.99 -6.07
CA ALA A 24 -2.22 -7.96 -7.02
C ALA A 24 -1.53 -8.18 -8.36
N GLN A 25 -2.28 -8.12 -9.45
CA GLN A 25 -1.77 -8.33 -10.79
C GLN A 25 -2.47 -7.39 -11.77
N ALA A 26 -1.70 -6.55 -12.45
CA ALA A 26 -2.18 -5.80 -13.60
C ALA A 26 -2.33 -6.74 -14.82
N PRO A 27 -3.22 -6.45 -15.79
CA PRO A 27 -3.38 -7.27 -16.99
C PRO A 27 -2.04 -7.54 -17.69
N GLY A 28 -1.67 -8.82 -17.83
CA GLY A 28 -0.41 -9.25 -18.45
C GLY A 28 0.87 -8.96 -17.65
N GLY A 29 0.77 -8.38 -16.45
CA GLY A 29 1.91 -8.05 -15.59
C GLY A 29 2.30 -9.17 -14.62
N ARG A 30 3.40 -8.93 -13.90
CA ARG A 30 3.86 -9.83 -12.81
C ARG A 30 2.87 -9.81 -11.63
N ILE A 31 2.77 -10.94 -10.92
CA ILE A 31 1.99 -11.01 -9.68
C ILE A 31 2.81 -10.43 -8.53
N LEU A 32 2.31 -9.37 -7.91
CA LEU A 32 2.77 -8.93 -6.60
C LEU A 32 2.12 -9.82 -5.54
N THR A 33 2.92 -10.57 -4.78
CA THR A 33 2.45 -11.27 -3.58
C THR A 33 2.95 -10.51 -2.36
N THR A 34 2.04 -10.01 -1.54
CA THR A 34 2.38 -9.20 -0.37
C THR A 34 1.37 -9.41 0.76
N GLN A 35 1.51 -8.66 1.85
CA GLN A 35 0.63 -8.64 3.01
C GLN A 35 0.41 -7.21 3.49
N LEU A 36 -0.72 -6.93 4.11
CA LEU A 36 -1.09 -5.62 4.62
C LEU A 36 -1.17 -5.66 6.15
N TYR A 37 -0.63 -4.63 6.81
CA TYR A 37 -0.55 -4.55 8.27
C TYR A 37 -1.54 -3.57 8.87
N PHE A 38 -1.87 -3.81 10.14
CA PHE A 38 -2.72 -2.93 10.93
C PHE A 38 -1.85 -1.97 11.78
N PRO A 39 -2.25 -0.70 11.92
CA PRO A 39 -1.53 0.23 12.77
C PRO A 39 -1.69 -0.15 14.24
N ASN A 40 -0.67 0.17 15.05
CA ASN A 40 -0.68 0.03 16.51
C ASN A 40 -0.85 -1.41 17.04
N GLU A 41 -0.55 -2.43 16.23
CA GLU A 41 -0.44 -3.79 16.75
C GLU A 41 0.88 -3.95 17.52
N PRO A 42 0.88 -4.40 18.79
CA PRO A 42 2.10 -4.53 19.59
C PRO A 42 3.18 -5.40 18.91
N ARG A 43 2.75 -6.39 18.13
CA ARG A 43 3.63 -7.31 17.41
C ARG A 43 4.28 -6.71 16.17
N ASN A 44 3.91 -5.52 15.71
CA ASN A 44 4.64 -4.82 14.63
C ASN A 44 6.11 -4.59 15.02
N ASN A 45 6.40 -4.44 16.32
CA ASN A 45 7.76 -4.24 16.83
C ASN A 45 8.59 -5.54 16.92
N THR A 46 7.97 -6.71 16.73
CA THR A 46 8.61 -8.02 16.96
C THR A 46 8.49 -8.96 15.76
N ASP A 47 7.55 -8.73 14.86
CA ASP A 47 7.38 -9.54 13.64
C ASP A 47 8.45 -9.12 12.62
N ALA A 48 9.39 -10.00 12.33
CA ALA A 48 10.49 -9.74 11.39
C ALA A 48 10.04 -9.49 9.94
N LEU A 49 8.80 -9.84 9.60
CA LEU A 49 8.24 -9.54 8.27
C LEU A 49 7.53 -8.18 8.24
N PHE A 50 7.32 -7.53 9.38
CA PHE A 50 6.66 -6.23 9.43
C PHE A 50 7.42 -5.20 8.61
N ASP A 51 6.69 -4.51 7.75
CA ASP A 51 7.20 -3.45 6.90
C ASP A 51 6.24 -2.25 7.02
N PRO A 52 6.72 -1.08 7.49
CA PRO A 52 5.87 0.10 7.60
C PRO A 52 5.29 0.53 6.25
N GLU A 53 5.90 0.18 5.11
CA GLU A 53 5.35 0.53 3.80
C GLU A 53 4.05 -0.21 3.47
N LEU A 54 3.79 -1.30 4.18
CA LEU A 54 2.62 -2.15 4.01
C LEU A 54 1.53 -1.86 5.07
N LEU A 55 1.66 -0.77 5.85
CA LEU A 55 0.65 -0.33 6.81
C LEU A 55 -0.59 0.24 6.11
N MET A 56 -1.76 -0.29 6.44
CA MET A 56 -3.04 0.33 6.11
C MET A 56 -3.27 1.56 6.97
N ASN A 57 -3.96 2.57 6.42
CA ASN A 57 -4.64 3.56 7.25
C ASN A 57 -5.97 2.96 7.73
N VAL A 58 -6.17 2.85 9.05
CA VAL A 58 -7.35 2.22 9.64
C VAL A 58 -8.03 3.16 10.63
N ARG A 59 -9.33 3.38 10.43
CA ARG A 59 -10.19 4.18 11.32
C ARG A 59 -11.39 3.39 11.81
N ASN A 60 -11.92 3.76 12.97
CA ASN A 60 -13.19 3.23 13.47
C ASN A 60 -14.36 3.90 12.74
N VAL A 61 -15.37 3.11 12.35
CA VAL A 61 -16.59 3.61 11.70
C VAL A 61 -17.78 2.85 12.29
N GLY A 62 -18.61 3.53 13.07
CA GLY A 62 -19.67 2.88 13.86
C GLY A 62 -19.08 1.78 14.75
N ASN A 63 -19.65 0.58 14.66
CA ASN A 63 -19.18 -0.60 15.41
C ASN A 63 -18.09 -1.40 14.66
N GLY A 64 -17.61 -0.90 13.52
CA GLY A 64 -16.63 -1.56 12.66
C GLY A 64 -15.34 -0.76 12.46
N ARG A 65 -14.53 -1.24 11.52
CA ARG A 65 -13.30 -0.55 11.08
C ARG A 65 -13.32 -0.39 9.57
N GLN A 66 -12.72 0.69 9.09
CA GLN A 66 -12.45 0.92 7.67
C GLN A 66 -10.95 1.06 7.47
N GLY A 67 -10.39 0.20 6.61
CA GLY A 67 -9.00 0.27 6.16
C GLY A 67 -8.90 0.83 4.74
N THR A 68 -7.85 1.59 4.45
CA THR A 68 -7.49 2.03 3.09
C THR A 68 -6.02 1.73 2.82
N PHE A 69 -5.73 1.27 1.60
CA PHE A 69 -4.38 0.98 1.12
C PHE A 69 -4.35 1.13 -0.40
N ASP A 70 -3.31 1.76 -0.93
CA ASP A 70 -3.11 1.95 -2.36
C ASP A 70 -1.94 1.09 -2.83
N PHE A 71 -2.16 0.25 -3.85
CA PHE A 71 -1.10 -0.54 -4.47
C PHE A 71 -0.45 0.26 -5.59
N VAL A 72 0.87 0.40 -5.53
CA VAL A 72 1.68 0.89 -6.65
C VAL A 72 2.31 -0.30 -7.34
N LEU A 73 1.93 -0.52 -8.60
CA LEU A 73 2.47 -1.61 -9.42
C LEU A 73 3.44 -1.04 -10.45
N ASP A 74 4.58 -1.72 -10.59
CA ASP A 74 5.55 -1.48 -11.65
C ASP A 74 5.01 -2.01 -12.98
N VAL A 75 4.27 -1.15 -13.68
CA VAL A 75 3.63 -1.43 -14.96
C VAL A 75 4.00 -0.35 -15.96
N ALA A 76 4.15 -0.73 -17.24
CA ALA A 76 4.37 0.25 -18.30
C ALA A 76 3.17 1.21 -18.37
N GLN A 77 3.43 2.51 -18.32
CA GLN A 77 2.41 3.54 -18.52
C GLN A 77 2.51 4.07 -19.96
N THR A 78 1.38 4.46 -20.54
CA THR A 78 1.30 5.10 -21.86
C THR A 78 0.61 6.46 -21.74
N PRO A 79 1.29 7.58 -22.04
CA PRO A 79 2.71 7.67 -22.36
C PRO A 79 3.58 7.25 -21.16
N ASN A 80 4.78 6.74 -21.43
CA ASN A 80 5.76 6.46 -20.38
C ASN A 80 6.04 7.77 -19.64
N PRO A 81 6.10 7.81 -18.30
CA PRO A 81 6.40 9.04 -17.60
C PRO A 81 7.83 9.44 -17.98
N THR A 82 7.97 10.43 -18.86
CA THR A 82 9.25 11.10 -19.14
C THR A 82 9.65 12.05 -18.02
N ASP A 83 8.89 12.05 -16.91
CA ASP A 83 9.13 12.91 -15.77
C ASP A 83 10.43 12.48 -15.06
N THR A 84 11.45 13.32 -15.15
CA THR A 84 12.65 13.25 -14.32
C THR A 84 12.23 13.21 -12.84
N PRO A 85 12.90 12.46 -11.94
CA PRO A 85 12.53 12.36 -10.52
C PRO A 85 12.29 13.70 -9.79
N THR A 86 12.82 14.79 -10.34
CA THR A 86 12.75 16.18 -9.84
C THR A 86 11.73 17.08 -10.55
N ALA A 87 10.78 16.54 -11.32
CA ALA A 87 9.74 17.37 -11.94
C ALA A 87 8.97 18.21 -10.87
N PRO A 88 8.66 19.49 -11.14
CA PRO A 88 7.94 20.34 -10.19
C PRO A 88 6.62 19.69 -9.74
N GLY A 89 6.42 19.59 -8.41
CA GLY A 89 5.25 18.95 -7.81
C GLY A 89 5.39 17.44 -7.52
N SER A 90 6.52 16.83 -7.90
CA SER A 90 6.87 15.46 -7.46
C SER A 90 7.17 15.44 -5.97
N THR A 91 6.51 14.54 -5.23
CA THR A 91 6.80 14.30 -3.80
C THR A 91 7.54 12.98 -3.61
N THR A 92 8.18 12.77 -2.46
CA THR A 92 8.68 11.43 -2.11
C THR A 92 7.55 10.62 -1.53
N TRP A 93 7.47 9.34 -1.90
CA TRP A 93 6.52 8.41 -1.31
C TRP A 93 6.70 8.36 0.21
N ALA A 94 5.59 8.38 0.95
CA ALA A 94 5.56 8.42 2.40
C ALA A 94 4.40 7.57 2.93
N THR A 95 4.72 6.62 3.81
CA THR A 95 3.76 5.77 4.51
C THR A 95 2.65 6.60 5.16
N GLY A 96 1.41 6.11 5.05
CA GLY A 96 0.25 6.75 5.68
C GLY A 96 -0.25 8.02 4.98
N THR A 97 0.37 8.42 3.87
CA THR A 97 -0.11 9.51 3.02
C THR A 97 -1.18 8.97 2.08
N SER A 98 -2.30 9.69 1.97
CA SER A 98 -3.32 9.40 0.95
C SER A 98 -2.96 10.16 -0.32
N TYR A 99 -2.63 9.42 -1.38
CA TYR A 99 -2.36 9.97 -2.69
C TYR A 99 -3.63 10.00 -3.54
N ARG A 100 -3.80 11.05 -4.33
CA ARG A 100 -4.90 11.17 -5.30
C ARG A 100 -4.47 10.58 -6.63
N ALA A 101 -5.45 10.07 -7.39
CA ALA A 101 -5.21 9.66 -8.76
C ALA A 101 -4.64 10.84 -9.57
N GLY A 102 -3.49 10.62 -10.19
CA GLY A 102 -2.70 11.60 -10.93
C GLY A 102 -1.54 12.21 -10.15
N ASP A 103 -1.46 12.01 -8.82
CA ASP A 103 -0.34 12.47 -8.00
C ASP A 103 0.97 11.84 -8.49
N ARG A 104 2.06 12.61 -8.37
CA ARG A 104 3.40 12.19 -8.79
C ARG A 104 4.25 11.96 -7.56
N VAL A 105 4.80 10.75 -7.45
CA VAL A 105 5.64 10.35 -6.33
C VAL A 105 6.93 9.70 -6.80
N THR A 106 8.01 9.86 -6.03
CA THR A 106 9.26 9.14 -6.23
C THR A 106 9.47 8.12 -5.13
N TYR A 107 9.90 6.91 -5.51
CA TYR A 107 10.27 5.85 -4.58
C TYR A 107 11.43 5.05 -5.16
N GLY A 108 12.49 4.83 -4.38
CA GLY A 108 13.68 4.08 -4.85
C GLY A 108 14.37 4.69 -6.09
N GLY A 109 14.25 6.00 -6.31
CA GLY A 109 14.79 6.70 -7.50
C GLY A 109 13.93 6.57 -8.77
N VAL A 110 12.78 5.90 -8.69
CA VAL A 110 11.81 5.73 -9.78
C VAL A 110 10.62 6.66 -9.56
N ALA A 111 10.12 7.28 -10.63
CA ALA A 111 8.92 8.10 -10.60
C ALA A 111 7.68 7.25 -10.90
N TYR A 112 6.63 7.47 -10.11
CA TYR A 112 5.34 6.81 -10.22
C TYR A 112 4.22 7.85 -10.32
N ARG A 113 3.13 7.47 -10.99
CA ARG A 113 1.89 8.23 -11.01
C ARG A 113 0.77 7.40 -10.37
N CYS A 114 0.20 7.92 -9.29
CA CYS A 114 -0.91 7.30 -8.54
C CYS A 114 -2.22 7.32 -9.34
#